data_AF-A0A3S0D788-F1
#
_entry.id   AF-A0A3S0D788-F1
#
_cell.length_a   1.000
_cell.length_b   1.000
_cell.length_c   1.000
_cell.angle_alpha   90.00
_cell.angle_beta   90.00
_cell.angle_gamma   90.00
#
_symmetry.space_group_name_H-M   'P 1'
#
loop_
_entity.id
_entity.type
_entity.pdbx_description
1 polymer ?
#
loop_
_entity_poly.entity_id
_entity_poly.type
_entity_poly.pdbx_seq_one_letter_code
_entity_poly.pdbx_strand_id
1 'polypeptide(L)'
;DRLPRITSGVVDTLRLEPGLTPARALSGWRLLAARYTPESAALQGLVWKQVGRHQCSGDCPPPFTLSVVDGLPVKGMPNVLELPALLGSGEARQALTRAGDDRYEGYAEAWGRAREQLDADADESGPAAARLTLLRAGFDAAAGAPAARERLTAMLGFWTYQRRLDQLYVKQGYTLAGKGLELPSPGRQRSGAMIEVEALPLLRALLGFVEHEQAVAAHPGRLAFRELLTHCIGIVERLQAGSSVDAQDEDFLNRLDQALLGLAGEGDAPVIVDLHTDAASAEVLELATGPAREIRHGPATGARISVHQFRQPLSGRMTDADWRARLHSGEVPPPIDVGAGV
;
A
#
# COMPACT_ATOMS: atom_id res chain seq x y z
N ASP A 1 21.85 14.29 -19.83
CA ASP A 1 20.40 14.21 -20.11
C ASP A 1 19.67 13.54 -18.96
N ARG A 2 18.64 14.18 -18.39
CA ARG A 2 17.76 13.55 -17.38
C ARG A 2 16.67 12.77 -18.12
N LEU A 3 16.68 11.44 -18.02
CA LEU A 3 15.67 10.56 -18.57
C LEU A 3 14.65 10.14 -17.50
N PRO A 4 13.41 9.81 -17.87
CA PRO A 4 12.41 9.35 -16.91
C PRO A 4 12.86 8.05 -16.24
N ARG A 5 12.74 7.99 -14.90
CA ARG A 5 13.03 6.80 -14.09
C ARG A 5 11.93 5.73 -14.19
N ILE A 6 10.71 6.12 -14.59
CA ILE A 6 9.56 5.23 -14.78
C ILE A 6 9.17 5.18 -16.25
N THR A 7 9.00 3.98 -16.79
CA THR A 7 8.52 3.71 -18.15
C THR A 7 7.00 3.75 -18.12
N SER A 8 6.40 4.88 -18.50
CA SER A 8 4.95 5.14 -18.38
C SER A 8 4.12 4.65 -19.58
N GLY A 9 4.65 3.75 -20.40
CA GLY A 9 3.98 3.25 -21.60
C GLY A 9 4.61 1.97 -22.14
N VAL A 10 3.85 1.26 -22.95
CA VAL A 10 4.33 0.03 -23.62
C VAL A 10 5.21 0.41 -24.80
N VAL A 11 6.41 -0.17 -24.87
CA VAL A 11 7.35 0.02 -25.99
C VAL A 11 7.75 -1.35 -26.51
N ASP A 12 7.48 -1.60 -27.79
CA ASP A 12 8.03 -2.76 -28.49
C ASP A 12 9.52 -2.53 -28.74
N THR A 13 10.37 -3.17 -27.93
CA THR A 13 11.82 -2.96 -28.02
C THR A 13 12.46 -3.56 -29.27
N LEU A 14 11.78 -4.45 -29.99
CA LEU A 14 12.27 -5.02 -31.25
C LEU A 14 12.09 -4.04 -32.43
N ARG A 15 11.20 -3.05 -32.28
CA ARG A 15 10.90 -2.04 -33.29
C ARG A 15 11.55 -0.69 -33.00
N LEU A 16 12.41 -0.60 -31.99
CA LEU A 16 13.15 0.62 -31.68
C LEU A 16 14.25 0.89 -32.71
N GLU A 17 14.39 2.16 -33.10
CA GLU A 17 15.52 2.60 -33.92
C GLU A 17 16.86 2.29 -33.22
N PRO A 18 17.91 1.90 -33.97
CA PRO A 18 19.22 1.64 -33.38
C PRO A 18 19.72 2.81 -32.53
N GLY A 19 20.03 2.55 -31.25
CA GLY A 19 20.52 3.57 -30.30
C GLY A 19 19.42 4.30 -29.51
N LEU A 20 18.13 4.05 -29.81
CA LEU A 20 17.02 4.57 -29.03
C LEU A 20 16.67 3.62 -27.87
N THR A 21 16.54 4.16 -26.65
CA THR A 21 16.11 3.39 -25.47
C THR A 21 14.61 3.60 -25.21
N PRO A 22 13.91 2.68 -24.52
CA PRO A 22 12.52 2.89 -24.14
C PRO A 22 12.28 4.21 -23.38
N ALA A 23 13.19 4.55 -22.45
CA ALA A 23 13.13 5.80 -21.71
C ALA A 23 13.23 7.04 -22.63
N ARG A 24 14.06 6.98 -23.68
CA ARG A 24 14.16 8.04 -24.70
C ARG A 24 12.95 8.07 -25.62
N ALA A 25 12.42 6.92 -26.04
CA ALA A 25 11.22 6.81 -26.87
C ALA A 25 9.97 7.36 -26.16
N LEU A 26 9.89 7.25 -24.83
CA LEU A 26 8.81 7.79 -24.03
C LEU A 26 9.05 9.21 -23.51
N SER A 27 10.23 9.79 -23.81
CA SER A 27 10.56 11.18 -23.49
C SER A 27 9.92 12.11 -24.52
N GLY A 28 8.89 12.84 -24.12
CA GLY A 28 8.22 13.84 -24.96
C GLY A 28 7.57 14.92 -24.12
N TRP A 29 7.35 16.10 -24.71
CA TRP A 29 6.62 17.19 -24.04
C TRP A 29 5.18 16.75 -23.79
N ARG A 30 4.74 16.80 -22.53
CA ARG A 30 3.35 16.52 -22.14
C ARG A 30 2.79 17.74 -21.44
N LEU A 31 1.59 18.18 -21.82
CA LEU A 31 0.87 19.27 -21.15
C LEU A 31 0.62 18.94 -19.67
N LEU A 32 0.34 17.67 -19.38
CA LEU A 32 0.22 17.09 -18.05
C LEU A 32 1.11 15.84 -18.00
N ALA A 33 2.27 15.94 -17.35
CA ALA A 33 3.17 14.81 -17.20
C ALA A 33 2.64 13.84 -16.15
N ALA A 34 2.88 12.53 -16.36
CA ALA A 34 2.63 11.54 -15.32
C ALA A 34 3.55 11.82 -14.12
N ARG A 35 3.00 11.72 -12.91
CA ARG A 35 3.73 11.98 -11.67
C ARG A 35 4.74 10.85 -11.39
N TYR A 36 5.98 11.21 -11.10
CA TYR A 36 6.96 10.27 -10.56
C TYR A 36 6.59 9.85 -9.13
N THR A 37 6.70 8.57 -8.82
CA THR A 37 6.58 8.06 -7.44
C THR A 37 7.76 7.12 -7.14
N PRO A 38 8.52 7.35 -6.05
CA PRO A 38 9.64 6.50 -5.66
C PRO A 38 9.27 5.00 -5.61
N GLU A 39 8.08 4.71 -5.12
CA GLU A 39 7.54 3.37 -4.94
C GLU A 39 7.35 2.65 -6.29
N SER A 40 6.80 3.33 -7.30
CA SER A 40 6.60 2.73 -8.63
C SER A 40 7.94 2.52 -9.35
N ALA A 41 8.90 3.42 -9.14
CA ALA A 41 10.24 3.26 -9.70
C ALA A 41 10.97 2.07 -9.07
N ALA A 42 10.89 1.92 -7.74
CA ALA A 42 11.46 0.76 -7.04
C ALA A 42 10.84 -0.56 -7.52
N LEU A 43 9.52 -0.64 -7.63
CA LEU A 43 8.83 -1.85 -8.14
C LEU A 43 9.14 -2.14 -9.61
N GLN A 44 9.28 -1.11 -10.47
CA GLN A 44 9.74 -1.30 -11.84
C GLN A 44 11.20 -1.79 -11.89
N GLY A 45 12.02 -1.44 -10.90
CA GLY A 45 13.38 -1.97 -10.75
C GLY A 45 13.42 -3.46 -10.42
N LEU A 46 12.31 -4.06 -10.01
CA LEU A 46 12.18 -5.46 -9.60
C LEU A 46 11.48 -6.35 -10.64
N VAL A 47 11.51 -5.99 -11.92
CA VAL A 47 10.96 -6.83 -13.00
C VAL A 47 11.99 -7.20 -14.07
N TRP A 48 11.52 -7.87 -15.12
CA TRP A 48 12.29 -8.36 -16.25
C TRP A 48 13.18 -7.27 -16.87
N LYS A 49 14.37 -7.67 -17.32
CA LYS A 49 15.55 -6.83 -17.68
C LYS A 49 16.39 -6.32 -16.51
N GLN A 50 15.83 -6.14 -15.30
CA GLN A 50 16.61 -5.81 -14.11
C GLN A 50 16.88 -7.02 -13.21
N VAL A 51 15.93 -7.96 -13.18
CA VAL A 51 15.96 -9.14 -12.29
C VAL A 51 16.37 -10.42 -13.03
N GLY A 52 15.95 -10.62 -14.27
CA GLY A 52 16.34 -11.81 -15.05
C GLY A 52 15.39 -13.02 -14.88
N ARG A 53 15.93 -14.23 -15.11
CA ARG A 53 15.14 -15.46 -15.23
C ARG A 53 14.79 -16.06 -13.87
N HIS A 54 13.70 -16.81 -13.82
CA HIS A 54 13.33 -17.59 -12.64
C HIS A 54 14.36 -18.68 -12.38
N GLN A 55 14.86 -18.75 -11.15
CA GLN A 55 15.81 -19.76 -10.71
C GLN A 55 15.11 -20.77 -9.82
N CYS A 56 15.03 -22.00 -10.28
CA CYS A 56 14.59 -23.09 -9.43
C CYS A 56 15.34 -24.38 -9.73
N SER A 57 15.94 -24.94 -8.69
CA SER A 57 16.53 -26.26 -8.70
C SER A 57 15.50 -27.25 -8.16
N GLY A 58 14.73 -27.91 -9.05
CA GLY A 58 13.76 -28.95 -8.70
C GLY A 58 12.30 -28.54 -8.92
N ASP A 59 11.37 -29.30 -8.34
CA ASP A 59 9.93 -29.03 -8.42
C ASP A 59 9.55 -27.93 -7.42
N CYS A 60 9.70 -26.67 -7.80
CA CYS A 60 9.02 -25.58 -7.11
C CYS A 60 7.82 -25.09 -7.94
N PRO A 61 6.70 -24.75 -7.28
CA PRO A 61 5.60 -24.11 -7.96
C PRO A 61 6.08 -22.76 -8.55
N PRO A 62 5.59 -22.39 -9.75
CA PRO A 62 5.93 -21.10 -10.35
C PRO A 62 5.45 -19.97 -9.42
N PRO A 63 6.29 -18.98 -9.11
CA PRO A 63 5.89 -17.86 -8.26
C PRO A 63 4.85 -16.98 -8.96
N PHE A 64 4.07 -16.24 -8.19
CA PHE A 64 2.98 -15.40 -8.68
C PHE A 64 3.45 -14.38 -9.73
N THR A 65 4.67 -13.87 -9.58
CA THR A 65 5.28 -12.88 -10.47
C THR A 65 5.91 -13.44 -11.76
N LEU A 66 5.90 -14.77 -11.95
CA LEU A 66 6.47 -15.39 -13.14
C LEU A 66 5.62 -15.10 -14.38
N SER A 67 6.28 -14.65 -15.44
CA SER A 67 5.71 -14.56 -16.79
C SER A 67 6.67 -15.17 -17.80
N VAL A 68 6.18 -15.45 -19.00
CA VAL A 68 7.00 -15.99 -20.09
C VAL A 68 7.18 -14.92 -21.16
N VAL A 69 8.44 -14.54 -21.42
CA VAL A 69 8.80 -13.54 -22.44
C VAL A 69 9.78 -14.20 -23.40
N ASP A 70 9.43 -14.25 -24.69
CA ASP A 70 10.23 -14.92 -25.73
C ASP A 70 10.63 -16.37 -25.37
N GLY A 71 9.71 -17.10 -24.73
CA GLY A 71 9.94 -18.48 -24.28
C GLY A 71 10.79 -18.62 -23.02
N LEU A 72 11.21 -17.51 -22.39
CA LEU A 72 11.99 -17.50 -21.16
C LEU A 72 11.09 -17.26 -19.94
N PRO A 73 11.23 -18.04 -18.84
CA PRO A 73 10.54 -17.78 -17.58
C PRO A 73 11.24 -16.64 -16.82
N VAL A 74 10.54 -15.54 -16.62
CA VAL A 74 11.12 -14.28 -16.11
C VAL A 74 10.22 -13.66 -15.05
N LYS A 75 10.75 -12.69 -14.30
CA LYS A 75 9.94 -11.89 -13.39
C LYS A 75 9.15 -10.83 -14.16
N GLY A 76 7.95 -11.16 -14.64
CA GLY A 76 7.17 -10.26 -15.50
C GLY A 76 6.50 -9.11 -14.74
N MET A 77 6.22 -9.30 -13.45
CA MET A 77 5.50 -8.34 -12.63
C MET A 77 6.15 -8.21 -11.24
N PRO A 78 5.96 -7.09 -10.53
CA PRO A 78 6.33 -7.01 -9.13
C PRO A 78 5.32 -7.76 -8.25
N ASN A 79 5.71 -8.07 -7.02
CA ASN A 79 4.78 -8.49 -5.96
C ASN A 79 4.53 -7.29 -5.04
N VAL A 80 3.29 -7.04 -4.63
CA VAL A 80 2.92 -5.89 -3.79
C VAL A 80 3.69 -5.87 -2.47
N LEU A 81 4.07 -7.04 -1.96
CA LEU A 81 4.82 -7.22 -0.73
C LEU A 81 6.29 -6.81 -0.84
N GLU A 82 6.81 -6.60 -2.05
CA GLU A 82 8.19 -6.15 -2.27
C GLU A 82 8.44 -4.76 -1.71
N LEU A 83 7.47 -3.84 -1.83
CA LEU A 83 7.60 -2.49 -1.29
C LEU A 83 7.65 -2.47 0.26
N PRO A 84 6.68 -3.08 1.00
CA PRO A 84 6.79 -3.20 2.45
C PRO A 84 8.09 -3.87 2.90
N ALA A 85 8.52 -4.92 2.20
CA ALA A 85 9.74 -5.64 2.55
C ALA A 85 11.02 -4.82 2.27
N LEU A 86 11.06 -4.01 1.21
CA LEU A 86 12.12 -3.02 0.95
C LEU A 86 12.18 -1.96 2.06
N LEU A 87 11.02 -1.59 2.60
CA LEU A 87 10.85 -0.60 3.65
C LEU A 87 10.94 -1.18 5.07
N GLY A 88 11.35 -2.45 5.22
CA GLY A 88 11.70 -3.04 6.52
C GLY A 88 10.72 -4.07 7.08
N SER A 89 9.56 -4.32 6.44
CA SER A 89 8.60 -5.32 6.93
C SER A 89 9.16 -6.75 6.82
N GLY A 90 9.40 -7.37 7.97
CA GLY A 90 9.84 -8.76 8.06
C GLY A 90 8.76 -9.75 7.63
N GLU A 91 7.48 -9.52 7.97
CA GLU A 91 6.34 -10.33 7.52
C GLU A 91 6.27 -10.38 6.00
N ALA A 92 6.35 -9.23 5.34
CA ALA A 92 6.32 -9.15 3.89
C ALA A 92 7.50 -9.89 3.26
N ARG A 93 8.71 -9.75 3.84
CA ARG A 93 9.90 -10.46 3.36
C ARG A 93 9.73 -11.98 3.48
N GLN A 94 9.25 -12.47 4.61
CA GLN A 94 9.01 -13.90 4.82
C GLN A 94 7.92 -14.44 3.88
N ALA A 95 6.86 -13.68 3.62
CA ALA A 95 5.82 -14.06 2.67
C ALA A 95 6.36 -14.18 1.24
N LEU A 96 7.19 -13.24 0.78
CA LEU A 96 7.84 -13.30 -0.54
C LEU A 96 8.73 -14.55 -0.69
N THR A 97 9.57 -14.83 0.31
CA THR A 97 10.45 -16.01 0.29
C THR A 97 9.66 -17.32 0.28
N ARG A 98 8.57 -17.41 1.06
CA ARG A 98 7.68 -18.58 1.05
C ARG A 98 7.00 -18.77 -0.31
N ALA A 99 6.52 -17.67 -0.91
CA ALA A 99 5.90 -17.68 -2.23
C ALA A 99 6.90 -17.95 -3.38
N GLY A 100 8.20 -17.69 -3.13
CA GLY A 100 9.25 -17.83 -4.12
C GLY A 100 9.40 -16.65 -5.08
N ASP A 101 8.77 -15.52 -4.78
CA ASP A 101 8.85 -14.30 -5.60
C ASP A 101 10.23 -13.64 -5.57
N ASP A 102 11.15 -14.12 -4.73
CA ASP A 102 12.57 -13.74 -4.65
C ASP A 102 13.54 -14.71 -5.37
N ARG A 103 13.03 -15.78 -6.01
CA ARG A 103 13.85 -16.81 -6.68
C ARG A 103 14.15 -16.47 -8.15
N TYR A 104 14.93 -15.41 -8.37
CA TYR A 104 15.36 -15.00 -9.71
C TYR A 104 16.84 -14.61 -9.74
N GLU A 105 17.48 -14.79 -10.90
CA GLU A 105 18.94 -14.66 -11.10
C GLU A 105 19.57 -13.40 -10.49
N GLY A 106 18.99 -12.24 -10.76
CA GLY A 106 19.46 -10.93 -10.32
C GLY A 106 18.60 -10.29 -9.23
N TYR A 107 17.73 -11.05 -8.55
CA TYR A 107 16.79 -10.46 -7.58
C TYR A 107 17.51 -9.73 -6.45
N ALA A 108 18.57 -10.32 -5.89
CA ALA A 108 19.33 -9.72 -4.79
C ALA A 108 20.01 -8.40 -5.18
N GLU A 109 20.56 -8.32 -6.40
CA GLU A 109 21.19 -7.09 -6.89
C GLU A 109 20.14 -6.01 -7.21
N ALA A 110 19.03 -6.39 -7.86
CA ALA A 110 17.92 -5.49 -8.13
C ALA A 110 17.29 -4.94 -6.84
N TRP A 111 17.16 -5.80 -5.82
CA TRP A 111 16.76 -5.43 -4.48
C TRP A 111 17.68 -4.38 -3.85
N GLY A 112 18.99 -4.59 -3.94
CA GLY A 112 19.99 -3.63 -3.44
C GLY A 112 19.82 -2.26 -4.07
N ARG A 113 19.70 -2.20 -5.41
CA ARG A 113 19.47 -0.97 -6.16
C ARG A 113 18.15 -0.29 -5.80
N ALA A 114 17.07 -1.06 -5.68
CA ALA A 114 15.76 -0.52 -5.30
C ALA A 114 15.77 0.07 -3.89
N ARG A 115 16.46 -0.57 -2.94
CA ARG A 115 16.60 -0.06 -1.57
C ARG A 115 17.43 1.22 -1.52
N GLU A 116 18.59 1.22 -2.18
CA GLU A 116 19.44 2.42 -2.29
C GLU A 116 18.69 3.60 -2.90
N GLN A 117 17.89 3.34 -3.96
CA GLN A 117 17.05 4.37 -4.57
C GLN A 117 15.98 4.91 -3.60
N LEU A 118 15.30 4.03 -2.85
CA LEU A 118 14.29 4.45 -1.87
C LEU A 118 14.90 5.22 -0.70
N ASP A 119 16.12 4.86 -0.27
CA ASP A 119 16.85 5.59 0.76
C ASP A 119 17.22 6.99 0.25
N ALA A 120 17.77 7.10 -0.97
CA ALA A 120 18.07 8.38 -1.59
C ALA A 120 16.83 9.27 -1.81
N ASP A 121 15.71 8.70 -2.29
CA ASP A 121 14.45 9.42 -2.48
C ASP A 121 13.84 9.85 -1.11
N ALA A 122 14.14 9.15 -0.01
CA ALA A 122 13.70 9.50 1.34
C ALA A 122 14.55 10.61 1.99
N ASP A 123 15.81 10.76 1.58
CA ASP A 123 16.70 11.84 2.00
C ASP A 123 16.39 13.18 1.29
N GLU A 124 15.57 13.16 0.24
CA GLU A 124 15.05 14.37 -0.39
C GLU A 124 14.04 15.10 0.53
N SER A 125 13.58 16.28 0.10
CA SER A 125 12.52 17.02 0.79
C SER A 125 11.25 17.08 -0.06
N GLY A 126 10.10 17.20 0.60
CA GLY A 126 8.81 17.36 -0.06
C GLY A 126 7.87 16.16 0.12
N PRO A 127 6.72 16.16 -0.57
CA PRO A 127 5.64 15.22 -0.28
C PRO A 127 5.99 13.75 -0.52
N ALA A 128 6.88 13.47 -1.49
CA ALA A 128 7.32 12.11 -1.79
C ALA A 128 8.23 11.54 -0.68
N ALA A 129 9.19 12.33 -0.19
CA ALA A 129 10.06 11.94 0.91
C ALA A 129 9.26 11.77 2.22
N ALA A 130 8.39 12.73 2.55
CA ALA A 130 7.52 12.65 3.74
C ALA A 130 6.62 11.41 3.70
N ARG A 131 6.11 11.05 2.51
CA ARG A 131 5.35 9.81 2.30
C ARG A 131 6.21 8.57 2.49
N LEU A 132 7.43 8.53 1.97
CA LEU A 132 8.34 7.40 2.19
C LEU A 132 8.65 7.21 3.67
N THR A 133 8.85 8.31 4.42
CA THR A 133 9.01 8.26 5.88
C THR A 133 7.79 7.64 6.56
N LEU A 134 6.58 8.06 6.17
CA LEU A 134 5.32 7.49 6.67
C LEU A 134 5.19 6.00 6.36
N LEU A 135 5.44 5.60 5.10
CA LEU A 135 5.36 4.20 4.69
C LEU A 135 6.40 3.34 5.43
N ARG A 136 7.64 3.82 5.56
CA ARG A 136 8.69 3.12 6.30
C ARG A 136 8.32 2.92 7.76
N ALA A 137 7.89 3.97 8.46
CA ALA A 137 7.44 3.86 9.84
C ALA A 137 6.22 2.94 10.00
N GLY A 138 5.33 2.91 9.01
CA GLY A 138 4.16 2.03 9.01
C GLY A 138 4.48 0.56 8.75
N PHE A 139 5.49 0.27 7.94
CA PHE A 139 5.92 -1.11 7.66
C PHE A 139 6.96 -1.64 8.66
N ASP A 140 7.61 -0.75 9.41
CA ASP A 140 8.56 -1.08 10.48
C ASP A 140 7.82 -1.53 11.75
N ALA A 141 7.35 -2.77 11.73
CA ALA A 141 6.89 -3.50 12.90
C ALA A 141 7.78 -4.72 13.13
N ALA A 142 8.08 -5.02 14.39
CA ALA A 142 8.88 -6.18 14.75
C ALA A 142 8.22 -7.46 14.23
N ALA A 143 8.94 -8.21 13.42
CA ALA A 143 8.41 -9.42 12.80
C ALA A 143 7.91 -10.41 13.88
N GLY A 144 6.67 -10.87 13.73
CA GLY A 144 6.01 -11.77 14.67
C GLY A 144 5.32 -11.09 15.85
N ALA A 145 5.38 -9.76 15.98
CA ALA A 145 4.57 -9.05 16.95
C ALA A 145 3.07 -9.17 16.60
N PRO A 146 2.16 -9.27 17.60
CA PRO A 146 0.72 -9.43 17.34
C PRO A 146 0.13 -8.37 16.39
N ALA A 147 0.62 -7.13 16.47
CA ALA A 147 0.14 -6.02 15.66
C ALA A 147 0.81 -5.88 14.28
N ALA A 148 1.95 -6.56 14.02
CA ALA A 148 2.73 -6.36 12.80
C ALA A 148 1.94 -6.72 11.53
N ARG A 149 1.12 -7.77 11.59
CA ARG A 149 0.23 -8.19 10.49
C ARG A 149 -0.89 -7.19 10.23
N GLU A 150 -1.50 -6.71 11.31
CA GLU A 150 -2.58 -5.72 11.24
C GLU A 150 -2.06 -4.43 10.66
N ARG A 151 -0.87 -4.01 11.08
CA ARG A 151 -0.18 -2.83 10.57
C ARG A 151 0.18 -2.97 9.10
N LEU A 152 0.76 -4.10 8.69
CA LEU A 152 1.06 -4.38 7.28
C LEU A 152 -0.20 -4.28 6.40
N THR A 153 -1.30 -4.89 6.83
CA THR A 153 -2.58 -4.86 6.09
C THR A 153 -3.16 -3.45 6.03
N ALA A 154 -3.17 -2.74 7.14
CA ALA A 154 -3.66 -1.36 7.22
C ALA A 154 -2.84 -0.42 6.31
N MET A 155 -1.51 -0.53 6.34
CA MET A 155 -0.61 0.29 5.51
C MET A 155 -0.70 -0.05 4.03
N LEU A 156 -0.89 -1.32 3.65
CA LEU A 156 -1.18 -1.70 2.27
C LEU A 156 -2.52 -1.11 1.80
N GLY A 157 -3.54 -1.12 2.65
CA GLY A 157 -4.84 -0.52 2.35
C GLY A 157 -4.74 1.00 2.17
N PHE A 158 -4.06 1.68 3.09
CA PHE A 158 -3.73 3.10 2.98
C PHE A 158 -3.01 3.41 1.67
N TRP A 159 -1.96 2.66 1.33
CA TRP A 159 -1.18 2.88 0.11
C TRP A 159 -2.02 2.61 -1.16
N THR A 160 -2.94 1.64 -1.12
CA THR A 160 -3.89 1.38 -2.22
C THR A 160 -4.79 2.58 -2.47
N TYR A 161 -5.42 3.12 -1.42
CA TYR A 161 -6.24 4.33 -1.53
C TYR A 161 -5.43 5.53 -2.00
N GLN A 162 -4.22 5.71 -1.47
CA GLN A 162 -3.34 6.78 -1.87
C GLN A 162 -2.98 6.70 -3.36
N ARG A 163 -2.62 5.51 -3.85
CA ARG A 163 -2.30 5.30 -5.27
C ARG A 163 -3.52 5.59 -6.14
N ARG A 164 -4.73 5.22 -5.69
CA ARG A 164 -5.99 5.54 -6.37
C ARG A 164 -6.28 7.04 -6.42
N LEU A 165 -5.95 7.79 -5.37
CA LEU A 165 -6.07 9.25 -5.33
C LEU A 165 -5.00 9.95 -6.19
N ASP A 166 -3.78 9.40 -6.23
CA ASP A 166 -2.70 9.90 -7.10
C ASP A 166 -3.03 9.68 -8.60
N GLN A 167 -3.82 8.65 -8.94
CA GLN A 167 -4.20 8.34 -10.33
C GLN A 167 -5.39 9.14 -10.88
N LEU A 168 -6.25 9.72 -10.04
CA LEU A 168 -7.46 10.47 -10.48
C LEU A 168 -7.80 11.62 -9.54
N TYR A 169 -8.24 12.76 -10.09
CA TYR A 169 -8.99 13.77 -9.34
C TYR A 169 -10.45 13.33 -9.16
N VAL A 170 -10.91 13.37 -7.90
CA VAL A 170 -12.30 13.27 -7.42
C VAL A 170 -12.77 11.87 -6.94
N LYS A 171 -13.20 11.82 -5.67
CA LYS A 171 -14.13 10.81 -5.12
C LYS A 171 -15.51 11.05 -5.77
N GLN A 172 -16.05 10.07 -6.49
CA GLN A 172 -17.48 10.09 -6.83
C GLN A 172 -18.28 9.61 -5.62
N GLY A 173 -19.42 10.26 -5.35
CA GLY A 173 -20.38 9.82 -4.34
C GLY A 173 -21.13 8.57 -4.82
N TYR A 174 -21.44 7.66 -3.89
CA TYR A 174 -22.13 6.40 -4.18
C TYR A 174 -23.18 6.10 -3.11
N THR A 175 -24.24 5.39 -3.50
CA THR A 175 -25.22 4.83 -2.57
C THR A 175 -24.72 3.45 -2.12
N LEU A 176 -24.56 3.27 -0.80
CA LEU A 176 -24.11 2.02 -0.19
C LEU A 176 -25.15 0.90 -0.40
N ALA A 177 -24.72 -0.23 -0.95
CA ALA A 177 -25.44 -1.50 -0.87
C ALA A 177 -24.50 -2.52 -0.22
N GLY A 178 -24.97 -3.16 0.87
CA GLY A 178 -24.19 -4.13 1.65
C GLY A 178 -24.48 -4.02 3.15
N LYS A 179 -24.29 -5.12 3.89
CA LYS A 179 -24.34 -5.14 5.36
C LYS A 179 -23.17 -4.30 5.89
N GLY A 180 -23.42 -3.02 6.13
CA GLY A 180 -22.46 -2.17 6.83
C GLY A 180 -22.12 -2.77 8.19
N LEU A 181 -20.94 -2.47 8.71
CA LEU A 181 -20.65 -2.71 10.11
C LEU A 181 -21.68 -1.95 10.94
N GLU A 182 -22.42 -2.65 11.81
CA GLU A 182 -23.20 -1.98 12.84
C GLU A 182 -22.21 -1.33 13.82
N LEU A 183 -21.92 -0.05 13.61
CA LEU A 183 -21.24 0.74 14.63
C LEU A 183 -22.15 0.76 15.87
N PRO A 184 -21.67 0.34 17.05
CA PRO A 184 -22.46 0.39 18.26
C PRO A 184 -23.05 1.78 18.46
N SER A 185 -24.35 1.87 18.79
CA SER A 185 -25.08 3.12 18.95
C SER A 185 -24.33 4.14 19.83
N PRO A 186 -24.35 5.44 19.48
CA PRO A 186 -23.76 6.49 20.32
C PRO A 186 -24.34 6.40 21.74
N GLY A 187 -23.48 6.20 22.75
CA GLY A 187 -23.88 6.16 24.16
C GLY A 187 -23.75 4.79 24.84
N ARG A 188 -23.41 3.70 24.15
CA ARG A 188 -22.97 2.48 24.83
C ARG A 188 -21.52 2.68 25.28
N GLN A 189 -21.29 2.74 26.59
CA GLN A 189 -19.95 2.85 27.17
C GLN A 189 -19.15 1.60 26.79
N ARG A 190 -18.22 1.74 25.84
CA ARG A 190 -17.31 0.68 25.40
C ARG A 190 -16.13 0.68 26.37
N SER A 191 -15.88 -0.44 27.04
CA SER A 191 -14.74 -0.61 27.93
C SER A 191 -13.60 -1.33 27.22
N GLY A 192 -12.36 -0.97 27.52
CA GLY A 192 -11.15 -1.55 26.95
C GLY A 192 -10.72 -0.92 25.63
N ALA A 193 -11.05 0.35 25.39
CA ALA A 193 -10.48 1.08 24.26
C ALA A 193 -8.95 1.11 24.38
N MET A 194 -8.27 0.85 23.27
CA MET A 194 -6.81 0.72 23.28
C MET A 194 -6.21 1.34 22.02
N ILE A 195 -4.94 1.73 22.14
CA ILE A 195 -4.12 2.22 21.05
C ILE A 195 -2.80 1.44 21.07
N GLU A 196 -2.28 1.14 19.89
CA GLU A 196 -1.02 0.40 19.76
C GLU A 196 0.15 1.25 20.29
N VAL A 197 0.83 0.75 21.32
CA VAL A 197 1.91 1.50 22.01
C VAL A 197 3.15 1.61 21.12
N GLU A 198 3.40 0.59 20.31
CA GLU A 198 4.50 0.52 19.34
C GLU A 198 4.24 1.37 18.09
N ALA A 199 3.06 1.98 17.95
CA ALA A 199 2.73 2.83 16.80
C ALA A 199 3.26 4.26 16.91
N LEU A 200 3.96 4.63 17.99
CA LEU A 200 4.48 6.00 18.16
C LEU A 200 5.30 6.52 16.97
N PRO A 201 6.24 5.75 16.38
CA PRO A 201 6.98 6.22 15.21
C PRO A 201 6.08 6.48 14.00
N LEU A 202 5.09 5.61 13.78
CA LEU A 202 4.07 5.76 12.73
C LEU A 202 3.22 7.02 12.94
N LEU A 203 2.70 7.22 14.15
CA LEU A 203 1.87 8.38 14.48
C LEU A 203 2.65 9.70 14.30
N ARG A 204 3.94 9.73 14.69
CA ARG A 204 4.81 10.89 14.49
C ARG A 204 5.12 11.14 13.02
N ALA A 205 5.39 10.09 12.23
CA ALA A 205 5.60 10.22 10.80
C ALA A 205 4.33 10.74 10.08
N LEU A 206 3.15 10.25 10.49
CA LEU A 206 1.87 10.71 9.98
C LEU A 206 1.61 12.18 10.36
N LEU A 207 1.91 12.57 11.59
CA LEU A 207 1.83 13.96 12.03
C LEU A 207 2.72 14.86 11.15
N GLY A 208 3.99 14.49 10.95
CA GLY A 208 4.90 15.25 10.08
C GLY A 208 4.42 15.35 8.63
N PHE A 209 3.84 14.28 8.09
CA PHE A 209 3.22 14.30 6.75
C PHE A 209 2.04 15.27 6.68
N VAL A 210 1.15 15.25 7.68
CA VAL A 210 0.00 16.16 7.77
C VAL A 210 0.45 17.62 7.91
N GLU A 211 1.48 17.89 8.70
CA GLU A 211 2.06 19.23 8.87
C GLU A 211 2.67 19.75 7.56
N HIS A 212 3.37 18.89 6.81
CA HIS A 212 3.90 19.24 5.51
C HIS A 212 2.78 19.61 4.52
N GLU A 213 1.76 18.75 4.39
CA GLU A 213 0.61 19.00 3.50
C GLU A 213 -0.17 20.25 3.90
N GLN A 214 -0.30 20.51 5.20
CA GLN A 214 -0.91 21.73 5.73
C GLN A 214 -0.12 22.99 5.37
N ALA A 215 1.22 22.91 5.36
CA ALA A 215 2.09 24.02 4.95
C ALA A 215 2.03 24.28 3.43
N VAL A 216 1.89 23.22 2.63
CA VAL A 216 1.72 23.33 1.17
C VAL A 216 0.37 23.95 0.81
N ALA A 217 -0.71 23.47 1.44
CA ALA A 217 -2.05 23.99 1.24
C ALA A 217 -2.85 23.92 2.55
N ALA A 218 -3.14 25.06 3.16
CA ALA A 218 -3.90 25.07 4.40
C ALA A 218 -5.33 24.54 4.21
N HIS A 219 -5.77 23.62 5.06
CA HIS A 219 -7.14 23.11 5.08
C HIS A 219 -7.63 22.87 6.52
N PRO A 220 -8.85 23.30 6.90
CA PRO A 220 -9.35 23.15 8.28
C PRO A 220 -9.44 21.68 8.70
N GLY A 221 -9.81 20.77 7.79
CA GLY A 221 -9.84 19.33 8.08
C GLY A 221 -8.45 18.74 8.38
N ARG A 222 -7.38 19.26 7.74
CA ARG A 222 -5.99 18.84 8.03
C ARG A 222 -5.55 19.34 9.41
N LEU A 223 -5.94 20.57 9.77
CA LEU A 223 -5.68 21.13 11.09
C LEU A 223 -6.36 20.31 12.20
N ALA A 224 -7.63 19.96 12.03
CA ALA A 224 -8.36 19.13 12.98
C ALA A 224 -7.78 17.69 13.05
N PHE A 225 -7.37 17.11 11.92
CA PHE A 225 -6.69 15.80 11.92
C PHE A 225 -5.37 15.83 12.67
N ARG A 226 -4.58 16.91 12.51
CA ARG A 226 -3.35 17.14 13.26
C ARG A 226 -3.60 17.12 14.76
N GLU A 227 -4.63 17.82 15.24
CA GLU A 227 -4.99 17.86 16.67
C GLU A 227 -5.37 16.48 17.22
N LEU A 228 -6.16 15.70 16.46
CA LEU A 228 -6.47 14.31 16.83
C LEU A 228 -5.20 13.45 16.93
N LEU A 229 -4.29 13.56 15.96
CA LEU A 229 -3.02 12.83 15.95
C LEU A 229 -2.13 13.23 17.13
N THR A 230 -2.02 14.51 17.45
CA THR A 230 -1.27 14.99 18.62
C THR A 230 -1.82 14.38 19.91
N HIS A 231 -3.14 14.24 20.03
CA HIS A 231 -3.75 13.60 21.20
C HIS A 231 -3.41 12.10 21.25
N CYS A 232 -3.56 11.37 20.14
CA CYS A 232 -3.15 9.96 20.06
C CYS A 232 -1.68 9.75 20.44
N ILE A 233 -0.78 10.62 19.95
CA ILE A 233 0.65 10.59 20.30
C ILE A 233 0.84 10.77 21.80
N GLY A 234 0.17 11.76 22.40
CA GLY A 234 0.28 12.02 23.84
C GLY A 234 -0.20 10.86 24.70
N ILE A 235 -1.24 10.13 24.29
CA ILE A 235 -1.69 8.89 24.95
C ILE A 235 -0.58 7.84 24.88
N VAL A 236 -0.05 7.57 23.68
CA VAL A 236 0.99 6.55 23.48
C VAL A 236 2.27 6.87 24.27
N GLU A 237 2.70 8.13 24.31
CA GLU A 237 3.88 8.55 25.09
C GLU A 237 3.69 8.30 26.59
N ARG A 238 2.51 8.57 27.14
CA ARG A 238 2.21 8.27 28.55
C ARG A 238 2.18 6.77 28.82
N LEU A 239 1.64 5.96 27.90
CA LEU A 239 1.64 4.50 28.01
C LEU A 239 3.07 3.94 27.98
N GLN A 240 3.94 4.46 27.10
CA GLN A 240 5.36 4.07 27.08
C GLN A 240 6.09 4.46 28.38
N ALA A 241 5.67 5.53 29.05
CA ALA A 241 6.17 5.92 30.37
C ALA A 241 5.60 5.08 31.54
N GLY A 242 4.80 4.05 31.26
CA GLY A 242 4.23 3.15 32.27
C GLY A 242 2.88 3.59 32.85
N SER A 243 2.23 4.60 32.26
CA SER A 243 0.85 4.96 32.60
C SER A 243 -0.12 3.94 31.99
N SER A 244 -1.37 3.92 32.49
CA SER A 244 -2.48 3.21 31.88
C SER A 244 -3.43 4.17 31.14
N VAL A 245 -4.24 3.65 30.23
CA VAL A 245 -5.38 4.39 29.65
C VAL A 245 -6.34 4.77 30.77
N ASP A 246 -6.60 6.06 30.93
CA ASP A 246 -7.58 6.57 31.89
C ASP A 246 -8.98 6.75 31.25
N ALA A 247 -9.97 7.19 32.03
CA ALA A 247 -11.34 7.36 31.55
C ALA A 247 -11.48 8.43 30.46
N GLN A 248 -10.61 9.45 30.43
CA GLN A 248 -10.63 10.50 29.40
C GLN A 248 -10.03 9.97 28.10
N ASP A 249 -8.93 9.23 28.21
CA ASP A 249 -8.28 8.56 27.07
C ASP A 249 -9.24 7.54 26.45
N GLU A 250 -9.93 6.74 27.27
CA GLU A 250 -10.93 5.78 26.81
C GLU A 250 -12.12 6.44 26.11
N ASP A 251 -12.64 7.55 26.65
CA ASP A 251 -13.71 8.32 26.01
C ASP A 251 -13.27 8.99 24.71
N PHE A 252 -12.01 9.43 24.62
CA PHE A 252 -11.43 9.94 23.38
C PHE A 252 -11.31 8.83 22.32
N LEU A 253 -10.68 7.71 22.67
CA LEU A 253 -10.45 6.59 21.74
C LEU A 253 -11.77 6.00 21.23
N ASN A 254 -12.80 5.94 22.07
CA ASN A 254 -14.14 5.48 21.68
C ASN A 254 -14.90 6.43 20.75
N ARG A 255 -14.46 7.68 20.61
CA ARG A 255 -15.04 8.68 19.69
C ARG A 255 -14.14 8.98 18.50
N LEU A 256 -12.94 8.38 18.44
CA LEU A 256 -11.95 8.65 17.41
C LEU A 256 -12.47 8.27 16.01
N ASP A 257 -13.18 7.16 15.89
CA ASP A 257 -13.83 6.73 14.64
C ASP A 257 -14.83 7.77 14.11
N GLN A 258 -15.68 8.31 14.98
CA GLN A 258 -16.65 9.35 14.63
C GLN A 258 -15.98 10.67 14.27
N ALA A 259 -14.91 11.03 14.97
CA ALA A 259 -14.12 12.21 14.65
C ALA A 259 -13.46 12.08 13.27
N LEU A 260 -12.88 10.92 12.97
CA LEU A 260 -12.29 10.63 11.65
C LEU A 260 -13.35 10.62 10.54
N LEU A 261 -14.54 10.06 10.79
CA LEU A 261 -15.66 10.11 9.85
C LEU A 261 -16.07 11.56 9.53
N GLY A 262 -16.17 12.41 10.56
CA GLY A 262 -16.47 13.83 10.38
C GLY A 262 -15.44 14.59 9.53
N LEU A 263 -14.18 14.13 9.51
CA LEU A 263 -13.12 14.72 8.69
C LEU A 263 -13.06 14.16 7.26
N ALA A 264 -13.33 12.85 7.11
CA ALA A 264 -13.26 12.16 5.82
C ALA A 264 -14.50 12.39 4.93
N GLY A 265 -15.65 12.70 5.54
CA GLY A 265 -16.93 12.86 4.84
C GLY A 265 -17.72 11.55 4.74
N GLU A 266 -18.27 11.24 3.56
CA GLU A 266 -19.00 9.98 3.34
C GLU A 266 -18.10 8.74 3.46
N GLY A 267 -18.72 7.58 3.74
CA GLY A 267 -18.02 6.32 3.99
C GLY A 267 -17.15 5.85 2.81
N ASP A 268 -16.01 5.24 3.15
CA ASP A 268 -15.09 4.71 2.14
C ASP A 268 -15.63 3.42 1.51
N ALA A 269 -15.68 3.38 0.19
CA ALA A 269 -16.06 2.21 -0.60
C ALA A 269 -14.80 1.45 -1.07
N PRO A 270 -14.88 0.12 -1.25
CA PRO A 270 -13.83 -0.65 -1.91
C PRO A 270 -13.37 -0.01 -3.22
N VAL A 271 -12.06 0.04 -3.44
CA VAL A 271 -11.40 0.60 -4.62
C VAL A 271 -10.49 -0.42 -5.28
N ILE A 272 -10.23 -0.23 -6.57
CA ILE A 272 -9.24 -0.99 -7.33
C ILE A 272 -8.30 -0.04 -8.09
N VAL A 273 -7.06 -0.47 -8.26
CA VAL A 273 -6.01 0.32 -8.90
C VAL A 273 -5.02 -0.56 -9.65
N ASP A 274 -4.57 -0.12 -10.82
CA ASP A 274 -3.50 -0.78 -11.56
C ASP A 274 -2.16 -0.57 -10.83
N LEU A 275 -1.49 -1.68 -10.53
CA LEU A 275 -0.15 -1.67 -9.96
C LEU A 275 0.91 -1.75 -11.07
N HIS A 276 0.77 -2.68 -12.02
CA HIS A 276 1.73 -2.88 -13.11
C HIS A 276 1.03 -3.44 -14.36
N THR A 277 1.56 -3.15 -15.55
CA THR A 277 1.10 -3.75 -16.81
C THR A 277 2.25 -4.48 -17.45
N ASP A 278 2.12 -5.80 -17.61
CA ASP A 278 3.08 -6.61 -18.35
C ASP A 278 2.59 -6.76 -19.80
N ALA A 279 3.21 -6.01 -20.69
CA ALA A 279 2.87 -6.03 -22.10
C ALA A 279 3.18 -7.38 -22.77
N ALA A 280 4.16 -8.13 -22.27
CA ALA A 280 4.58 -9.37 -22.91
C ALA A 280 3.57 -10.51 -22.68
N SER A 281 2.97 -10.57 -21.48
CA SER A 281 1.86 -11.48 -21.18
C SER A 281 0.49 -10.91 -21.54
N ALA A 282 0.39 -9.64 -21.92
CA ALA A 282 -0.85 -8.91 -22.13
C ALA A 282 -1.77 -8.94 -20.89
N GLU A 283 -1.17 -8.86 -19.70
CA GLU A 283 -1.86 -8.88 -18.42
C GLU A 283 -1.59 -7.61 -17.60
N VAL A 284 -2.52 -7.31 -16.70
CA VAL A 284 -2.40 -6.27 -15.69
C VAL A 284 -2.35 -6.91 -14.31
N LEU A 285 -1.55 -6.31 -13.44
CA LEU A 285 -1.52 -6.55 -12.01
C LEU A 285 -2.34 -5.48 -11.31
N GLU A 286 -3.41 -5.89 -10.63
CA GLU A 286 -4.30 -4.98 -9.91
C GLU A 286 -4.20 -5.19 -8.41
N LEU A 287 -4.41 -4.09 -7.68
CA LEU A 287 -4.48 -4.03 -6.24
C LEU A 287 -5.84 -3.47 -5.83
N ALA A 288 -6.54 -4.14 -4.91
CA ALA A 288 -7.89 -3.75 -4.54
C ALA A 288 -8.14 -3.87 -3.04
N THR A 289 -8.95 -2.97 -2.47
CA THR A 289 -9.43 -3.09 -1.10
C THR A 289 -10.74 -3.86 -1.06
N GLY A 290 -10.97 -4.66 -0.02
CA GLY A 290 -12.26 -5.29 0.26
C GLY A 290 -13.07 -4.49 1.29
N PRO A 291 -14.30 -4.95 1.61
CA PRO A 291 -15.09 -4.33 2.67
C PRO A 291 -14.38 -4.48 4.02
N ALA A 292 -14.60 -3.51 4.91
CA ALA A 292 -14.14 -3.59 6.29
C ALA A 292 -14.83 -4.77 7.00
N ARG A 293 -14.05 -5.54 7.77
CA ARG A 293 -14.52 -6.66 8.59
C ARG A 293 -14.25 -6.35 10.06
N GLU A 294 -15.19 -6.73 10.93
CA GLU A 294 -15.01 -6.61 12.38
C GLU A 294 -13.81 -7.45 12.83
N ILE A 295 -12.97 -6.88 13.68
CA ILE A 295 -11.90 -7.57 14.40
C ILE A 295 -12.06 -7.35 15.90
N ARG A 296 -11.62 -8.31 16.70
CA ARG A 296 -11.68 -8.23 18.17
C ARG A 296 -10.30 -8.46 18.76
N HIS A 297 -9.94 -7.63 19.72
CA HIS A 297 -8.71 -7.77 20.50
C HIS A 297 -9.04 -7.65 21.99
N GLY A 298 -9.22 -8.80 22.65
CA GLY A 298 -9.77 -8.84 24.00
C GLY A 298 -11.18 -8.22 24.05
N PRO A 299 -11.43 -7.23 24.92
CA PRO A 299 -12.71 -6.52 24.97
C PRO A 299 -12.88 -5.47 23.84
N ALA A 300 -11.80 -5.07 23.16
CA ALA A 300 -11.84 -4.07 22.10
C ALA A 300 -12.40 -4.65 20.80
N THR A 301 -13.24 -3.87 20.12
CA THR A 301 -13.77 -4.19 18.79
C THR A 301 -13.37 -3.08 17.82
N GLY A 302 -12.84 -3.48 16.66
CA GLY A 302 -12.41 -2.57 15.60
C GLY A 302 -12.79 -3.10 14.22
N ALA A 303 -12.26 -2.47 13.18
CA ALA A 303 -12.50 -2.87 11.81
C ALA A 303 -11.20 -2.95 11.01
N ARG A 304 -11.12 -3.92 10.11
CA ARG A 304 -9.99 -4.12 9.21
C ARG A 304 -10.46 -4.31 7.78
N ILE A 305 -9.87 -3.57 6.86
CA ILE A 305 -10.04 -3.81 5.42
C ILE A 305 -9.13 -4.95 4.96
N SER A 306 -9.59 -5.74 4.00
CA SER A 306 -8.73 -6.67 3.29
C SER A 306 -8.08 -5.98 2.09
N VAL A 307 -6.91 -6.46 1.69
CA VAL A 307 -6.22 -6.01 0.46
C VAL A 307 -5.98 -7.24 -0.40
N HIS A 308 -6.24 -7.10 -1.70
CA HIS A 308 -6.21 -8.17 -2.68
C HIS A 308 -5.25 -7.79 -3.80
N GLN A 309 -4.37 -8.71 -4.18
CA GLN A 309 -3.52 -8.58 -5.37
C GLN A 309 -3.84 -9.73 -6.30
N PHE A 310 -4.09 -9.44 -7.57
CA PHE A 310 -4.36 -10.47 -8.58
C PHE A 310 -4.00 -9.99 -9.98
N ARG A 311 -3.79 -10.97 -10.87
CA ARG A 311 -3.54 -10.76 -12.29
C ARG A 311 -4.83 -10.92 -13.08
N GLN A 312 -4.97 -10.19 -14.17
CA GLN A 312 -6.01 -10.44 -15.15
C GLN A 312 -5.61 -9.94 -16.55
N PRO A 313 -6.28 -10.43 -17.62
CA PRO A 313 -6.02 -9.95 -18.97
C PRO A 313 -6.16 -8.43 -19.08
N LEU A 314 -5.33 -7.78 -19.89
CA LEU A 314 -5.36 -6.34 -20.08
C LEU A 314 -6.74 -5.83 -20.58
N SER A 315 -7.44 -6.64 -21.37
CA SER A 315 -8.80 -6.37 -21.84
C SER A 315 -9.87 -6.51 -20.76
N GLY A 316 -9.55 -7.14 -19.63
CA GLY A 316 -10.43 -7.36 -18.49
C GLY A 316 -10.26 -6.36 -17.35
N ARG A 317 -9.41 -5.33 -17.52
CA ARG A 317 -9.14 -4.26 -16.54
C ARG A 317 -10.42 -3.78 -15.86
N MET A 318 -10.41 -3.79 -14.53
CA MET A 318 -11.61 -3.52 -13.75
C MET A 318 -11.72 -2.06 -13.35
N THR A 319 -12.95 -1.55 -13.39
CA THR A 319 -13.31 -0.29 -12.73
C THR A 319 -13.69 -0.54 -11.27
N ASP A 320 -13.79 0.53 -10.46
CA ASP A 320 -14.33 0.45 -9.10
C ASP A 320 -15.74 -0.20 -9.08
N ALA A 321 -16.54 0.01 -10.12
CA ALA A 321 -17.88 -0.60 -10.24
C ALA A 321 -17.80 -2.12 -10.49
N ASP A 322 -16.90 -2.54 -11.39
CA ASP A 322 -16.68 -3.97 -11.68
C ASP A 322 -16.15 -4.70 -10.45
N TRP A 323 -15.18 -4.10 -9.75
CA TRP A 323 -14.62 -4.68 -8.53
C TRP A 323 -15.68 -4.83 -7.44
N ARG A 324 -16.53 -3.83 -7.24
CA ARG A 324 -17.63 -3.93 -6.28
C ARG A 324 -18.65 -4.97 -6.70
N ALA A 325 -19.00 -5.08 -7.98
CA ALA A 325 -19.88 -6.14 -8.46
C ALA A 325 -19.29 -7.53 -8.17
N ARG A 326 -17.98 -7.69 -8.37
CA ARG A 326 -17.24 -8.90 -8.06
C ARG A 326 -17.27 -9.22 -6.56
N LEU A 327 -17.08 -8.22 -5.69
CA LEU A 327 -17.23 -8.37 -4.23
C LEU A 327 -18.63 -8.87 -3.83
N HIS A 328 -19.69 -8.39 -4.49
CA HIS A 328 -21.06 -8.82 -4.21
C HIS A 328 -21.33 -10.26 -4.68
N SER A 329 -20.72 -10.67 -5.80
CA SER A 329 -20.89 -12.02 -6.36
C SER A 329 -20.17 -13.12 -5.55
N GLY A 330 -19.22 -12.75 -4.68
CA GLY A 330 -18.40 -13.69 -3.93
C GLY A 330 -17.21 -14.27 -4.70
N GLU A 331 -17.04 -13.92 -5.98
CA GLU A 331 -15.89 -14.32 -6.82
C GLU A 331 -14.62 -13.51 -6.52
N VAL A 332 -14.31 -13.34 -5.24
CA VAL A 332 -13.25 -12.45 -4.76
C VAL A 332 -11.93 -13.21 -4.70
N PRO A 333 -10.85 -12.73 -5.35
CA PRO A 333 -9.51 -13.26 -5.14
C PRO A 333 -9.17 -13.30 -3.65
N PRO A 334 -8.37 -14.28 -3.18
CA PRO A 334 -7.99 -14.32 -1.78
C PRO A 334 -7.31 -13.00 -1.38
N PRO A 335 -7.50 -12.52 -0.14
CA PRO A 335 -6.70 -11.40 0.36
C PRO A 335 -5.23 -11.81 0.40
N ILE A 336 -4.34 -10.81 0.34
CA ILE A 336 -2.88 -11.02 0.45
C ILE A 336 -2.59 -11.76 1.74
N ASP A 337 -2.09 -12.99 1.61
CA ASP A 337 -1.79 -13.86 2.75
C ASP A 337 -0.45 -13.44 3.38
N VAL A 338 -0.54 -12.73 4.50
CA VAL A 338 0.62 -12.39 5.34
C VAL A 338 0.91 -13.48 6.39
N GLY A 339 0.29 -14.66 6.24
CA GLY A 339 0.40 -15.83 7.10
C GLY A 339 -0.76 -15.95 8.07
N ALA A 340 -1.61 -16.95 7.89
CA ALA A 340 -2.54 -17.42 8.90
C ALA A 340 -1.78 -18.07 10.07
N GLY A 341 -1.75 -17.40 11.22
CA GLY A 341 -1.69 -18.09 12.50
C GLY A 341 -3.12 -18.36 12.93
N VAL A 342 -3.44 -19.63 13.18
CA VAL A 342 -4.56 -20.01 14.04
C VAL A 342 -4.45 -19.27 15.38
#